data_AF-A0A933DLT8-F1
#
_entry.id   AF-A0A933DLT8-F1
#
_cell.length_a   1.000
_cell.length_b   1.000
_cell.length_c   1.000
_cell.angle_alpha   90.00
_cell.angle_beta   90.00
_cell.angle_gamma   90.00
#
_symmetry.space_group_name_H-M   'P 1'
#
loop_
_entity.id
_entity.type
_entity.pdbx_description
1 polymer ?
#
loop_
_entity_poly.entity_id
_entity_poly.type
_entity_poly.pdbx_seq_one_letter_code
_entity_poly.pdbx_strand_id
1 'polypeptide(L)'
;MHFGESKLNKIGEGKDKEVFWDPGEDSSKYDSPEHKRYVLKIYKGGKRKFGYLENFPKAHARASFYFHKIVNLLFPENFPDVSGAGVNVLRSEKVPLDERHRSIKNVYEMRFQNGNPSAVELEASARASGEIQRDPRYSAIIEEMKKLGIKVDHVEVNYSVDADGNMKYLDDVDPWDHVGIQEIQLSFNEGGLKEAINKLDDEKREKALAYFEHMEKIREEENEKIRKAKSTSTDVTTYI
;
A
#
# COMPACT_ATOMS: atom_id res chain seq x y z
N MET A 1 28.21 7.96 8.70
CA MET A 1 27.03 7.48 9.45
C MET A 1 26.24 6.59 8.48
N HIS A 2 26.28 5.27 8.65
CA HIS A 2 25.64 4.34 7.72
C HIS A 2 24.14 4.24 8.07
N PHE A 3 23.29 4.90 7.30
CA PHE A 3 21.83 4.75 7.34
C PHE A 3 21.38 3.47 6.61
N GLY A 4 22.05 2.35 6.90
CA GLY A 4 21.72 1.05 6.33
C GLY A 4 20.77 0.31 7.27
N GLU A 5 19.53 0.09 6.82
CA GLU A 5 18.45 -0.55 7.58
C GLU A 5 18.00 0.28 8.79
N SER A 6 16.91 1.04 8.66
CA SER A 6 16.06 1.26 9.84
C SER A 6 15.78 -0.12 10.43
N LYS A 7 16.31 -0.41 11.62
CA LYS A 7 16.08 -1.68 12.30
C LYS A 7 14.60 -1.75 12.63
N LEU A 8 13.83 -2.36 11.73
CA LEU A 8 12.48 -2.75 11.99
C LEU A 8 12.50 -3.62 13.24
N ASN A 9 11.91 -3.14 14.32
CA ASN A 9 11.86 -3.87 15.57
C ASN A 9 10.80 -4.96 15.41
N LYS A 10 11.22 -6.22 15.46
CA LYS A 10 10.28 -7.34 15.48
C LYS A 10 9.50 -7.26 16.79
N ILE A 11 8.19 -7.04 16.70
CA ILE A 11 7.31 -6.91 17.87
C ILE A 11 6.39 -8.12 18.03
N GLY A 12 6.40 -9.05 17.07
CA GLY A 12 5.60 -10.26 17.17
C GLY A 12 5.91 -11.29 16.08
N GLU A 13 5.58 -12.54 16.40
CA GLU A 13 5.68 -13.68 15.49
C GLU A 13 4.47 -14.59 15.70
N GLY A 14 3.76 -14.89 14.61
CA GLY A 14 2.70 -15.87 14.57
C GLY A 14 3.09 -17.08 13.73
N LYS A 15 2.18 -18.06 13.64
CA LYS A 15 2.35 -19.28 12.84
C LYS A 15 2.70 -18.96 11.38
N ASP A 16 2.00 -17.98 10.81
CA ASP A 16 2.06 -17.68 9.36
C ASP A 16 2.69 -16.32 9.04
N LYS A 17 3.10 -15.53 10.04
CA LYS A 17 3.61 -14.17 9.82
C LYS A 17 4.56 -13.66 10.90
N GLU A 18 5.39 -12.70 10.53
CA GLU A 18 6.19 -11.86 11.43
C GLU A 18 5.69 -10.41 11.37
N VAL A 19 5.75 -9.71 12.49
CA VAL A 19 5.24 -8.35 12.65
C VAL A 19 6.36 -7.44 13.12
N PHE A 20 6.54 -6.33 12.41
CA PHE A 20 7.60 -5.37 12.70
C PHE A 20 7.09 -3.95 12.84
N TRP A 21 7.79 -3.18 13.67
CA TRP A 21 7.59 -1.78 13.95
C TRP A 21 8.74 -0.95 13.38
N ASP A 22 8.44 0.16 12.71
CA ASP A 22 9.44 1.15 12.32
C ASP A 22 9.46 2.25 13.39
N PRO A 23 10.56 2.40 14.17
CA PRO A 23 10.63 3.43 15.19
C PRO A 23 10.74 4.86 14.65
N GLY A 24 10.96 5.05 13.34
CA GLY A 24 11.33 6.36 12.80
C GLY A 24 12.69 6.84 13.32
N GLU A 25 13.07 8.09 13.02
CA GLU A 25 14.32 8.69 13.51
C GLU A 25 14.24 9.15 14.98
N ASP A 26 13.03 9.42 15.48
CA ASP A 26 12.81 9.93 16.83
C ASP A 26 11.75 9.11 17.56
N SER A 27 12.15 7.93 18.05
CA SER A 27 11.26 7.04 18.82
C SER A 27 10.78 7.64 20.13
N SER A 28 11.34 8.78 20.57
CA SER A 28 10.94 9.46 21.81
C SER A 28 9.64 10.26 21.67
N LYS A 29 9.22 10.59 20.44
CA LYS A 29 7.98 11.34 20.17
C LYS A 29 6.72 10.47 20.10
N TYR A 30 6.86 9.15 20.08
CA TYR A 30 5.78 8.23 19.71
C TYR A 30 5.56 7.08 20.71
N ASP A 31 5.86 7.31 22.00
CA ASP A 31 5.70 6.29 23.07
C ASP A 31 4.25 6.11 23.57
N SER A 32 3.26 6.68 22.87
CA SER A 32 1.85 6.43 23.19
C SER A 32 1.37 5.10 22.57
N PRO A 33 0.54 4.29 23.24
CA PRO A 33 -0.02 3.05 22.70
C PRO A 33 -0.68 3.16 21.32
N GLU A 34 -1.25 4.33 20.98
CA GLU A 34 -1.86 4.61 19.67
C GLU A 34 -0.86 4.69 18.52
N HIS A 35 0.39 5.03 18.84
CA HIS A 35 1.46 5.09 17.87
C HIS A 35 2.05 3.72 17.59
N LYS A 36 1.90 2.70 18.46
CA LYS A 36 2.43 1.32 18.29
C LYS A 36 1.77 0.49 17.17
N ARG A 37 1.51 1.09 16.01
CA ARG A 37 0.98 0.47 14.79
C ARG A 37 2.11 -0.11 13.92
N TYR A 38 2.15 -1.43 13.78
CA TYR A 38 3.25 -2.15 13.16
C TYR A 38 3.40 -1.89 11.65
N VAL A 39 4.54 -1.37 11.22
CA VAL A 39 4.76 -0.99 9.81
C VAL A 39 4.79 -2.17 8.83
N LEU A 40 5.11 -3.39 9.26
CA LEU A 40 5.28 -4.52 8.32
C LEU A 40 4.74 -5.85 8.83
N LYS A 41 3.95 -6.52 7.99
CA LYS A 41 3.58 -7.95 8.11
C LYS A 41 4.29 -8.76 7.02
N ILE A 42 5.22 -9.64 7.41
CA ILE A 42 5.87 -10.58 6.47
C ILE A 42 5.22 -11.95 6.65
N TYR A 43 4.57 -12.48 5.61
CA TYR A 43 4.03 -13.84 5.64
C TYR A 43 5.14 -14.88 5.45
N LYS A 44 5.23 -15.84 6.36
CA LYS A 44 6.20 -16.93 6.31
C LYS A 44 5.89 -17.82 5.11
N GLY A 45 6.83 -17.97 4.18
CA GLY A 45 6.70 -18.86 3.02
C GLY A 45 5.98 -18.26 1.79
N GLY A 46 5.77 -16.94 1.74
CA GLY A 46 5.08 -16.26 0.64
C GLY A 46 5.85 -16.21 -0.68
N LYS A 47 6.00 -17.34 -1.38
CA LYS A 47 6.32 -17.35 -2.82
C LYS A 47 5.06 -17.01 -3.62
N ARG A 48 4.64 -15.74 -3.66
CA ARG A 48 3.76 -15.29 -4.76
C ARG A 48 4.66 -14.84 -5.91
N LYS A 49 4.64 -15.61 -7.01
CA LYS A 49 5.11 -15.16 -8.32
C LYS A 49 4.22 -14.01 -8.80
N PHE A 50 4.40 -12.81 -8.27
CA PHE A 50 4.38 -11.65 -9.15
C PHE A 50 5.73 -11.71 -9.86
N GLY A 51 5.70 -11.77 -11.19
CA GLY A 51 6.93 -11.82 -11.98
C GLY A 51 7.95 -10.85 -11.40
N TYR A 52 9.11 -11.38 -11.01
CA TYR A 52 10.29 -10.67 -10.49
C TYR A 52 10.37 -10.29 -8.99
N LEU A 53 9.35 -10.49 -8.16
CA LEU A 53 9.44 -10.13 -6.72
C LEU A 53 9.35 -11.36 -5.80
N GLU A 54 10.36 -12.24 -5.84
CA GLU A 54 10.51 -13.31 -4.83
C GLU A 54 10.82 -12.76 -3.42
N ASN A 55 10.99 -11.45 -3.29
CA ASN A 55 11.05 -10.69 -2.05
C ASN A 55 10.33 -9.35 -2.28
N PHE A 56 9.10 -9.16 -1.78
CA PHE A 56 8.54 -7.81 -1.68
C PHE A 56 9.45 -7.00 -0.75
N PRO A 57 10.25 -6.03 -1.24
CA PRO A 57 11.34 -5.49 -0.44
C PRO A 57 10.76 -4.79 0.80
N LYS A 58 11.38 -4.99 1.96
CA LYS A 58 10.96 -4.33 3.21
C LYS A 58 10.85 -2.80 3.03
N ALA A 59 11.71 -2.23 2.20
CA ALA A 59 11.70 -0.82 1.81
C ALA A 59 10.39 -0.43 1.10
N HIS A 60 9.99 -1.19 0.08
CA HIS A 60 8.73 -0.95 -0.64
C HIS A 60 7.54 -1.00 0.32
N ALA A 61 7.43 -2.07 1.13
CA ALA A 61 6.30 -2.16 2.06
C ALA A 61 6.27 -1.00 3.08
N ARG A 62 7.41 -0.56 3.61
CA ARG A 62 7.48 0.64 4.47
C ARG A 62 7.01 1.89 3.72
N ALA A 63 7.44 2.08 2.48
CA ALA A 63 7.00 3.20 1.67
C ALA A 63 5.50 3.15 1.40
N SER A 64 4.93 1.99 1.06
CA SER A 64 3.48 1.82 0.88
C SER A 64 2.71 2.11 2.16
N PHE A 65 3.24 1.76 3.34
CA PHE A 65 2.64 2.14 4.61
C PHE A 65 2.54 3.65 4.76
N TYR A 66 3.65 4.37 4.60
CA TYR A 66 3.69 5.82 4.72
C TYR A 66 2.80 6.50 3.66
N PHE A 67 2.81 5.98 2.45
CA PHE A 67 1.96 6.50 1.38
C PHE A 67 0.48 6.29 1.69
N HIS A 68 0.08 5.09 2.13
CA HIS A 68 -1.29 4.81 2.56
C HIS A 68 -1.73 5.73 3.71
N LYS A 69 -0.83 6.01 4.67
CA LYS A 69 -1.11 6.97 5.75
C LYS A 69 -1.37 8.38 5.22
N ILE A 70 -0.59 8.86 4.25
CA ILE A 70 -0.83 10.16 3.60
C ILE A 70 -2.19 10.15 2.90
N VAL A 71 -2.49 9.11 2.12
CA VAL A 71 -3.76 9.01 1.39
C VAL A 71 -4.96 8.93 2.34
N ASN A 72 -4.86 8.22 3.46
CA ASN A 72 -5.87 8.21 4.51
C ASN A 72 -6.07 9.60 5.14
N LEU A 73 -5.02 10.37 5.37
CA LEU A 73 -5.16 11.74 5.90
C LEU A 73 -5.85 12.68 4.90
N LEU A 74 -5.61 12.48 3.59
CA LEU A 74 -6.24 13.26 2.52
C LEU A 74 -7.69 12.85 2.27
N PHE A 75 -8.00 11.56 2.37
CA PHE A 75 -9.32 10.99 2.07
C PHE A 75 -9.79 10.03 3.18
N PRO A 76 -10.01 10.50 4.42
CA PRO A 76 -10.28 9.63 5.56
C PRO A 76 -11.59 8.84 5.43
N GLU A 77 -12.56 9.38 4.68
CA GLU A 77 -13.83 8.73 4.40
C GLU A 77 -13.73 7.65 3.33
N ASN A 78 -12.68 7.63 2.52
CA ASN A 78 -12.55 6.70 1.40
C ASN A 78 -11.41 5.69 1.58
N PHE A 79 -10.37 6.06 2.30
CA PHE A 79 -9.23 5.20 2.57
C PHE A 79 -9.27 4.78 4.03
N PRO A 80 -9.48 3.49 4.34
CA PRO A 80 -9.42 3.03 5.71
C PRO A 80 -8.00 3.21 6.25
N ASP A 81 -7.90 3.58 7.52
CA ASP A 81 -6.61 3.68 8.18
C ASP A 81 -6.03 2.27 8.40
N VAL A 82 -4.73 2.10 8.17
CA VAL A 82 -4.03 0.82 8.32
C VAL A 82 -3.10 0.84 9.51
N SER A 83 -2.94 -0.33 10.11
CA SER A 83 -1.96 -0.54 11.16
C SER A 83 -0.61 -1.01 10.64
N GLY A 84 -0.49 -1.36 9.34
CA GLY A 84 0.78 -1.76 8.70
C GLY A 84 0.74 -1.89 7.17
N ALA A 85 1.82 -2.41 6.58
CA ALA A 85 1.93 -2.76 5.16
C ALA A 85 2.46 -4.19 4.93
N GLY A 86 2.36 -4.67 3.68
CA GLY A 86 2.55 -6.06 3.28
C GLY A 86 1.50 -6.51 2.27
N VAL A 87 1.53 -7.77 1.85
CA VAL A 87 0.56 -8.28 0.86
C VAL A 87 -0.83 -8.41 1.49
N ASN A 88 -1.86 -7.76 0.91
CA ASN A 88 -3.26 -7.80 1.34
C ASN A 88 -3.52 -7.16 2.72
N VAL A 89 -2.88 -6.05 3.09
CA VAL A 89 -3.02 -5.51 4.46
C VAL A 89 -4.44 -5.04 4.74
N LEU A 90 -5.07 -4.37 3.78
CA LEU A 90 -6.44 -3.89 3.92
C LEU A 90 -7.47 -5.01 4.06
N ARG A 91 -7.20 -6.18 3.46
CA ARG A 91 -8.01 -7.40 3.67
C ARG A 91 -7.89 -7.94 5.11
N SER A 92 -6.84 -7.56 5.84
CA SER A 92 -6.61 -7.96 7.23
C SER A 92 -7.17 -6.98 8.28
N GLU A 93 -7.53 -5.75 7.88
CA GLU A 93 -7.99 -4.68 8.77
C GLU A 93 -9.48 -4.77 9.17
N LYS A 94 -10.17 -5.88 8.86
CA LYS A 94 -11.60 -6.09 9.20
C LYS A 94 -12.51 -4.90 8.84
N VAL A 95 -12.22 -4.19 7.75
CA VAL A 95 -13.11 -3.14 7.24
C VAL A 95 -14.47 -3.79 6.97
N PRO A 96 -15.58 -3.26 7.51
CA PRO A 96 -16.91 -3.78 7.20
C PRO A 96 -17.16 -3.74 5.69
N LEU A 97 -17.55 -4.88 5.12
CA LEU A 97 -17.81 -5.03 3.69
C LEU A 97 -19.30 -5.17 3.47
N ASP A 98 -19.82 -4.51 2.44
CA ASP A 98 -21.20 -4.70 1.99
C ASP A 98 -21.40 -6.03 1.24
N GLU A 99 -22.65 -6.38 0.96
CA GLU A 99 -23.01 -7.63 0.29
C GLU A 99 -22.52 -7.71 -1.15
N ARG A 100 -22.50 -6.57 -1.85
CA ARG A 100 -21.98 -6.45 -3.21
C ARG A 100 -20.51 -6.85 -3.25
N HIS A 101 -19.68 -6.26 -2.39
CA HIS A 101 -18.27 -6.61 -2.29
C HIS A 101 -18.06 -8.08 -1.94
N ARG A 102 -18.81 -8.63 -0.95
CA ARG A 102 -18.71 -10.05 -0.57
C ARG A 102 -18.96 -10.98 -1.77
N SER A 103 -19.95 -10.65 -2.58
CA SER A 103 -20.33 -11.45 -3.75
C SER A 103 -19.21 -11.51 -4.80
N ILE A 104 -18.57 -10.36 -5.07
CA ILE A 104 -17.42 -10.28 -5.99
C ILE A 104 -16.21 -11.00 -5.40
N LYS A 105 -15.88 -10.70 -4.13
CA LYS A 105 -14.71 -11.26 -3.45
C LYS A 105 -14.74 -12.78 -3.37
N ASN A 106 -15.89 -13.38 -3.07
CA ASN A 106 -16.04 -14.84 -3.01
C ASN A 106 -15.65 -15.51 -4.33
N VAL A 107 -16.11 -14.97 -5.47
CA VAL A 107 -15.77 -15.49 -6.79
C VAL A 107 -14.27 -15.35 -7.08
N TYR A 108 -13.65 -14.23 -6.72
CA TYR A 108 -12.21 -14.04 -6.85
C TYR A 108 -11.44 -15.06 -6.01
N GLU A 109 -11.81 -15.22 -4.73
CA GLU A 109 -11.15 -16.16 -3.81
C GLU A 109 -11.27 -17.61 -4.26
N MET A 110 -12.45 -18.03 -4.74
CA MET A 110 -12.63 -19.37 -5.30
C MET A 110 -11.70 -19.62 -6.49
N ARG A 111 -11.62 -18.67 -7.44
CA ARG A 111 -10.72 -18.79 -8.60
C ARG A 111 -9.25 -18.86 -8.18
N PHE A 112 -8.82 -18.05 -7.20
CA PHE A 112 -7.46 -18.10 -6.67
C PHE A 112 -7.11 -19.45 -6.01
N GLN A 113 -8.10 -20.17 -5.50
CA GLN A 113 -7.94 -21.48 -4.88
C GLN A 113 -8.16 -22.64 -5.88
N ASN A 114 -8.15 -22.36 -7.19
CA ASN A 114 -8.46 -23.32 -8.27
C ASN A 114 -9.86 -23.96 -8.15
N GLY A 115 -10.80 -23.30 -7.46
CA GLY A 115 -12.21 -23.65 -7.45
C GLY A 115 -12.95 -23.12 -8.68
N ASN A 116 -14.09 -23.73 -8.98
CA ASN A 116 -14.98 -23.29 -10.06
C ASN A 116 -16.26 -22.69 -9.47
N PRO A 117 -16.45 -21.36 -9.55
CA PRO A 117 -17.71 -20.72 -9.20
C PRO A 117 -18.86 -21.27 -10.05
N SER A 118 -20.01 -21.48 -9.43
CA SER A 118 -21.25 -21.83 -10.12
C SER A 118 -21.75 -20.68 -10.99
N ALA A 119 -22.64 -20.97 -11.94
CA ALA A 119 -23.27 -19.95 -12.79
C ALA A 119 -24.01 -18.88 -11.96
N VAL A 120 -24.66 -19.28 -10.86
CA VAL A 120 -25.38 -18.38 -9.96
C VAL A 120 -24.41 -17.43 -9.25
N GLU A 121 -23.26 -17.92 -8.77
CA GLU A 121 -22.23 -17.09 -8.14
C GLU A 121 -21.60 -16.12 -9.15
N LEU A 122 -21.35 -16.57 -10.37
CA LEU A 122 -20.85 -15.71 -11.45
C LEU A 122 -21.83 -14.59 -11.80
N GLU A 123 -23.12 -14.92 -11.92
CA GLU A 123 -24.15 -13.92 -12.21
C GLU A 123 -24.28 -12.90 -11.07
N ALA A 124 -24.30 -13.36 -9.81
CA ALA A 124 -24.35 -12.48 -8.64
C ALA A 124 -23.12 -11.56 -8.57
N SER A 125 -21.92 -12.08 -8.81
CA SER A 125 -20.69 -11.29 -8.87
C SER A 125 -20.71 -10.27 -10.02
N ALA A 126 -21.20 -10.65 -11.20
CA ALA A 126 -21.29 -9.73 -12.34
C ALA A 126 -22.29 -8.61 -12.08
N ARG A 127 -23.44 -8.92 -11.48
CA ARG A 127 -24.45 -7.93 -11.06
C ARG A 127 -23.88 -6.95 -10.04
N ALA A 128 -23.23 -7.46 -8.99
CA ALA A 128 -22.61 -6.64 -7.96
C ALA A 128 -21.51 -5.73 -8.52
N SER A 129 -20.66 -6.23 -9.43
CA SER A 129 -19.65 -5.42 -10.12
C SER A 129 -20.32 -4.29 -10.93
N GLY A 130 -21.36 -4.60 -11.70
CA GLY A 130 -22.13 -3.59 -12.43
C GLY A 130 -22.82 -2.56 -11.55
N GLU A 131 -23.25 -2.93 -10.34
CA GLU A 131 -23.81 -1.99 -9.36
C GLU A 131 -22.75 -1.05 -8.79
N ILE A 132 -21.53 -1.55 -8.50
CA ILE A 132 -20.41 -0.72 -8.03
C ILE A 132 -19.98 0.26 -9.14
N GLN A 133 -19.81 -0.20 -10.38
CA GLN A 133 -19.40 0.65 -11.50
C GLN A 133 -20.37 1.81 -11.78
N ARG A 134 -21.67 1.61 -11.53
CA ARG A 134 -22.70 2.63 -11.74
C ARG A 134 -22.90 3.54 -10.52
N ASP A 135 -22.28 3.23 -9.40
CA ASP A 135 -22.36 4.04 -8.19
C ASP A 135 -21.60 5.37 -8.42
N PRO A 136 -22.23 6.55 -8.30
CA PRO A 136 -21.55 7.81 -8.58
C PRO A 136 -20.33 8.05 -7.65
N ARG A 137 -20.35 7.46 -6.45
CA ARG A 137 -19.23 7.54 -5.50
C ARG A 137 -17.99 6.80 -6.01
N TYR A 138 -18.18 5.75 -6.81
CA TYR A 138 -17.09 4.99 -7.43
C TYR A 138 -16.30 5.84 -8.43
N SER A 139 -16.99 6.55 -9.33
CA SER A 139 -16.31 7.49 -10.24
C SER A 139 -15.71 8.69 -9.52
N ALA A 140 -16.34 9.17 -8.45
CA ALA A 140 -15.88 10.35 -7.71
C ALA A 140 -14.51 10.11 -7.05
N ILE A 141 -14.35 8.99 -6.32
CA ILE A 141 -13.08 8.66 -5.67
C ILE A 141 -11.96 8.48 -6.72
N ILE A 142 -12.25 7.84 -7.86
CA ILE A 142 -11.28 7.63 -8.94
C ILE A 142 -10.76 8.96 -9.50
N GLU A 143 -11.67 9.91 -9.77
CA GLU A 143 -11.26 11.22 -10.29
C GLU A 143 -10.46 12.03 -9.25
N GLU A 144 -10.78 11.94 -7.96
CA GLU A 144 -9.96 12.58 -6.92
C GLU A 144 -8.55 12.00 -6.84
N MET A 145 -8.40 10.67 -6.88
CA MET A 145 -7.09 10.02 -6.87
C MET A 145 -6.27 10.40 -8.11
N LYS A 146 -6.92 10.43 -9.27
CA LYS A 146 -6.32 10.82 -10.55
C LYS A 146 -5.82 12.27 -10.56
N LYS A 147 -6.51 13.21 -9.91
CA LYS A 147 -6.02 14.61 -9.76
C LYS A 147 -4.67 14.67 -9.04
N LEU A 148 -4.44 13.77 -8.08
CA LEU A 148 -3.17 13.66 -7.35
C LEU A 148 -2.15 12.76 -8.06
N GLY A 149 -2.50 12.21 -9.22
CA GLY A 149 -1.70 11.23 -9.94
C GLY A 149 -1.58 9.88 -9.23
N ILE A 150 -2.37 9.63 -8.17
CA ILE A 150 -2.33 8.37 -7.43
C ILE A 150 -2.91 7.27 -8.33
N LYS A 151 -2.11 6.25 -8.61
CA LYS A 151 -2.55 5.07 -9.34
C LYS A 151 -3.24 4.10 -8.40
N VAL A 152 -4.43 3.66 -8.79
CA VAL A 152 -5.18 2.62 -8.09
C VAL A 152 -5.69 1.59 -9.08
N ASP A 153 -5.95 0.38 -8.59
CA ASP A 153 -6.62 -0.65 -9.37
C ASP A 153 -8.14 -0.39 -9.37
N HIS A 154 -8.69 -0.17 -10.56
CA HIS A 154 -10.11 0.11 -10.78
C HIS A 154 -10.96 -1.16 -10.89
N VAL A 155 -10.50 -2.30 -10.37
CA VAL A 155 -11.33 -3.50 -10.29
C VAL A 155 -12.30 -3.38 -9.11
N GLU A 156 -13.58 -3.70 -9.32
CA GLU A 156 -14.65 -3.44 -8.33
C GLU A 156 -14.49 -4.21 -7.03
N VAL A 157 -13.73 -5.32 -7.05
CA VAL A 157 -13.38 -6.08 -5.85
C VAL A 157 -12.58 -5.25 -4.84
N ASN A 158 -12.01 -4.12 -5.26
CA ASN A 158 -11.26 -3.21 -4.40
C ASN A 158 -12.13 -2.13 -3.77
N TYR A 159 -13.46 -2.19 -3.95
CA TYR A 159 -14.39 -1.16 -3.48
C TYR A 159 -15.50 -1.78 -2.65
N SER A 160 -15.94 -1.07 -1.62
CA SER A 160 -17.11 -1.43 -0.81
C SER A 160 -17.72 -0.19 -0.18
N VAL A 161 -18.96 -0.28 0.29
CA VAL A 161 -19.61 0.80 1.04
C VAL A 161 -19.67 0.46 2.52
N ASP A 162 -19.25 1.39 3.36
CA ASP A 162 -19.30 1.24 4.82
C ASP A 162 -20.73 1.49 5.37
N ALA A 163 -20.88 1.35 6.69
CA ALA A 163 -22.17 1.54 7.36
C ALA A 163 -22.68 2.99 7.27
N ASP A 164 -21.78 3.96 7.08
CA ASP A 164 -22.09 5.39 6.97
C ASP A 164 -22.41 5.80 5.52
N GLY A 165 -22.31 4.86 4.57
CA GLY A 165 -22.59 5.11 3.16
C GLY A 165 -21.38 5.67 2.39
N ASN A 166 -20.17 5.59 2.93
CA ASN A 166 -18.96 6.02 2.24
C ASN A 166 -18.39 4.89 1.38
N MET A 167 -18.00 5.23 0.15
CA MET A 167 -17.26 4.31 -0.71
C MET A 167 -15.81 4.20 -0.22
N LYS A 168 -15.40 3.00 0.18
CA LYS A 168 -14.04 2.67 0.58
C LYS A 168 -13.27 2.02 -0.55
N TYR A 169 -12.01 2.42 -0.70
CA TYR A 169 -11.00 1.68 -1.47
C TYR A 169 -10.23 0.73 -0.54
N LEU A 170 -10.06 -0.52 -0.96
CA LEU A 170 -9.66 -1.65 -0.12
C LEU A 170 -8.43 -2.40 -0.64
N ASP A 171 -7.67 -1.78 -1.53
CA ASP A 171 -6.43 -2.33 -2.06
C ASP A 171 -5.24 -1.42 -1.79
N ASP A 172 -4.05 -1.99 -1.90
CA ASP A 172 -2.82 -1.29 -1.53
C ASP A 172 -2.56 -0.14 -2.54
N VAL A 173 -2.04 0.99 -2.04
CA VAL A 173 -1.53 2.09 -2.89
C VAL A 173 -0.02 1.99 -3.00
N ASP A 174 0.47 1.89 -4.23
CA ASP A 174 1.89 1.78 -4.51
C ASP A 174 2.50 3.19 -4.65
N PRO A 175 3.48 3.58 -3.82
CA PRO A 175 4.13 4.88 -3.95
C PRO A 175 5.07 4.97 -5.17
N TRP A 176 5.46 3.84 -5.76
CA TRP A 176 6.56 3.80 -6.71
C TRP A 176 6.25 3.02 -7.98
N ASP A 177 6.81 3.48 -9.08
CA ASP A 177 6.93 2.71 -10.32
C ASP A 177 8.36 2.21 -10.48
N HIS A 178 8.49 0.96 -10.92
CA HIS A 178 9.76 0.41 -11.35
C HIS A 178 10.01 0.74 -12.83
N VAL A 179 10.90 1.70 -13.11
CA VAL A 179 11.36 1.96 -14.48
C VAL A 179 12.48 1.00 -14.82
N GLY A 180 12.09 -0.23 -15.19
CA GLY A 180 12.99 -1.36 -15.37
C GLY A 180 13.71 -1.74 -14.07
N ILE A 181 14.97 -2.19 -14.19
CA ILE A 181 15.83 -2.53 -13.03
C ILE A 181 16.68 -1.34 -12.55
N GLN A 182 16.42 -0.13 -13.07
CA GLN A 182 17.43 0.93 -13.07
C GLN A 182 17.22 2.03 -12.03
N GLU A 183 15.97 2.33 -11.68
CA GLU A 183 15.60 3.39 -10.74
C GLU A 183 14.17 3.16 -10.22
N ILE A 184 13.92 3.61 -8.99
CA ILE A 184 12.60 3.74 -8.40
C ILE A 184 12.11 5.19 -8.60
N GLN A 185 11.00 5.35 -9.32
CA GLN A 185 10.34 6.63 -9.54
C GLN A 185 9.04 6.70 -8.76
N LEU A 186 8.55 7.92 -8.51
CA LEU A 186 7.25 8.11 -7.87
C LEU A 186 6.14 7.70 -8.84
N SER A 187 5.15 6.94 -8.34
CA SER A 187 3.98 6.54 -9.11
C SER A 187 2.91 7.64 -9.21
N PHE A 188 3.12 8.76 -8.52
CA PHE A 188 2.16 9.85 -8.33
C PHE A 188 2.72 11.23 -8.67
N ASN A 189 1.86 12.25 -8.76
CA ASN A 189 2.26 13.64 -8.99
C ASN A 189 2.75 14.26 -7.68
N GLU A 190 4.07 14.36 -7.52
CA GLU A 190 4.71 14.88 -6.30
C GLU A 190 4.24 16.30 -5.93
N GLY A 191 4.19 17.21 -6.91
CA GLY A 191 3.75 18.58 -6.69
C GLY A 191 2.29 18.64 -6.26
N GLY A 192 1.42 17.89 -6.95
CA GLY A 192 0.01 17.78 -6.61
C GLY A 192 -0.23 17.21 -5.21
N LEU A 193 0.52 16.18 -4.82
CA LEU A 193 0.42 15.59 -3.49
C LEU A 193 0.86 16.58 -2.41
N LYS A 194 2.00 17.27 -2.59
CA LYS A 194 2.47 18.30 -1.65
C LYS A 194 1.47 19.45 -1.49
N GLU A 195 0.89 19.91 -2.58
CA GLU A 195 -0.18 20.93 -2.55
C GLU A 195 -1.41 20.44 -1.78
N ALA A 196 -1.80 19.17 -1.96
CA ALA A 196 -2.92 18.59 -1.22
C ALA A 196 -2.61 18.48 0.28
N ILE A 197 -1.41 18.04 0.65
CA ILE A 197 -0.94 17.99 2.04
C ILE A 197 -0.97 19.39 2.67
N ASN A 198 -0.54 20.42 1.94
CA ASN A 198 -0.51 21.79 2.46
C ASN A 198 -1.89 22.39 2.75
N LYS A 199 -2.97 21.82 2.20
CA LYS A 199 -4.35 22.23 2.47
C LYS A 199 -4.96 21.56 3.71
N LEU A 200 -4.28 20.59 4.31
CA LEU A 200 -4.70 19.97 5.57
C LEU A 200 -4.55 20.95 6.73
N ASP A 201 -5.32 20.70 7.79
CA ASP A 201 -5.14 21.35 9.10
C ASP A 201 -3.72 21.10 9.64
N ASP A 202 -3.25 21.97 10.55
CA ASP A 202 -1.86 21.99 10.99
C ASP A 202 -1.35 20.64 11.51
N GLU A 203 -2.17 19.95 12.31
CA GLU A 203 -1.83 18.65 12.89
C GLU A 203 -1.72 17.57 11.81
N LYS A 204 -2.71 17.45 10.92
CA LYS A 204 -2.68 16.46 9.83
C LYS A 204 -1.60 16.78 8.80
N ARG A 205 -1.35 18.06 8.54
CA ARG A 205 -0.31 18.53 7.62
C ARG A 205 1.07 18.14 8.13
N GLU A 206 1.36 18.37 9.41
CA GLU A 206 2.64 17.97 10.03
C GLU A 206 2.85 16.46 9.92
N LYS A 207 1.83 15.66 10.27
CA LYS A 207 1.89 14.20 10.14
C LYS A 207 2.11 13.73 8.71
N ALA A 208 1.37 14.29 7.75
CA ALA A 208 1.48 13.92 6.35
C ALA A 208 2.84 14.29 5.75
N LEU A 209 3.40 15.45 6.11
CA LEU A 209 4.75 15.85 5.70
C LEU A 209 5.82 14.92 6.27
N ALA A 210 5.70 14.51 7.54
CA ALA A 210 6.63 13.56 8.15
C ALA A 210 6.58 12.18 7.44
N TYR A 211 5.38 11.68 7.12
CA TYR A 211 5.25 10.45 6.34
C TYR A 211 5.83 10.59 4.93
N PHE A 212 5.63 11.74 4.28
CA PHE A 212 6.17 12.01 2.96
C PHE A 212 7.70 12.03 2.97
N GLU A 213 8.31 12.70 3.96
CA GLU A 213 9.77 12.73 4.15
C GLU A 213 10.35 11.33 4.38
N HIS A 214 9.71 10.51 5.23
CA HIS A 214 10.15 9.14 5.44
C HIS A 214 10.09 8.30 4.16
N MET A 215 9.02 8.42 3.38
CA MET A 215 8.88 7.72 2.10
C MET A 215 9.97 8.14 1.10
N GLU A 216 10.24 9.45 0.97
CA GLU A 216 11.30 9.98 0.10
C GLU A 216 12.69 9.48 0.51
N LYS A 217 12.98 9.48 1.80
CA LYS A 217 14.25 8.95 2.32
C LYS A 217 14.45 7.48 1.95
N ILE A 218 13.41 6.65 2.08
CA ILE A 218 13.50 5.24 1.68
C ILE A 218 13.77 5.12 0.17
N ARG A 219 13.12 5.94 -0.66
CA ARG A 219 13.34 5.97 -2.11
C ARG A 219 14.79 6.32 -2.46
N GLU A 220 15.35 7.33 -1.80
CA GLU A 220 16.75 7.73 -1.99
C GLU A 220 17.73 6.62 -1.61
N GLU A 221 17.51 5.96 -0.47
CA GLU A 221 18.32 4.82 0.00
C GLU A 221 18.29 3.66 -0.99
N GLU A 222 17.11 3.29 -1.50
CA GLU A 222 16.97 2.22 -2.48
C GLU A 222 17.62 2.58 -3.83
N ASN A 223 17.47 3.83 -4.29
CA ASN A 223 18.14 4.31 -5.49
C ASN A 223 19.67 4.32 -5.33
N GLU A 224 20.20 4.64 -4.16
CA GLU A 224 21.63 4.54 -3.86
C GLU A 224 22.12 3.08 -3.93
N LYS A 225 21.36 2.13 -3.40
CA LYS A 225 21.67 0.68 -3.49
C LYS A 225 21.69 0.21 -4.94
N ILE A 226 20.71 0.60 -5.74
CA ILE A 226 20.65 0.27 -7.17
C ILE A 226 21.89 0.84 -7.89
N ARG A 227 22.26 2.10 -7.63
CA ARG A 227 23.47 2.73 -8.21
C ARG A 227 24.76 2.02 -7.81
N LYS A 228 24.91 1.68 -6.52
CA LYS A 228 26.08 0.94 -6.01
C LYS A 228 26.20 -0.45 -6.64
N ALA A 229 25.11 -1.21 -6.71
CA ALA A 229 25.10 -2.52 -7.34
C ALA A 229 25.55 -2.48 -8.81
N LYS A 230 25.18 -1.41 -9.55
CA LYS A 230 25.67 -1.18 -10.92
C LYS A 230 27.16 -0.90 -10.97
N SER A 231 27.70 -0.04 -10.10
CA SER A 231 29.15 0.24 -10.08
C SER A 231 29.97 -1.02 -9.85
N THR A 232 29.56 -1.88 -8.90
CA THR A 232 30.25 -3.13 -8.60
C THR A 232 30.12 -4.18 -9.71
N SER A 233 29.01 -4.18 -10.44
CA SER A 233 28.78 -5.05 -11.61
C SER A 233 29.66 -4.66 -12.82
N THR A 234 30.07 -3.40 -12.92
CA THR A 234 30.84 -2.92 -14.08
C THR A 234 32.33 -3.20 -13.92
N ASP A 235 32.85 -3.20 -12.68
CA ASP A 235 34.26 -3.47 -12.37
C ASP A 235 34.72 -4.93 -12.60
N VAL A 236 33.79 -5.89 -12.73
CA VAL A 236 34.14 -7.31 -12.94
C VAL A 236 34.44 -7.63 -14.41
N THR A 237 34.24 -6.68 -15.34
CA THR A 237 34.40 -6.91 -16.79
C THR A 237 35.74 -6.43 -17.35
N THR A 238 36.69 -6.02 -16.50
CA THR A 238 38.02 -5.53 -16.93
C THR A 238 39.14 -6.49 -16.52
N TYR A 239 38.99 -7.77 -16.87
CA TYR A 239 40.09 -8.75 -16.89
C TYR A 239 39.82 -9.79 -18.00
N ILE A 240 40.12 -9.41 -19.25
CA ILE A 240 40.51 -10.34 -20.32
C ILE A 240 41.65 -9.69 -21.10
#